data_AF-A0A357K365-F1
#
_entry.id   AF-A0A357K365-F1
#
_cell.length_a   1.000
_cell.length_b   1.000
_cell.length_c   1.000
_cell.angle_alpha   90.00
_cell.angle_beta   90.00
_cell.angle_gamma   90.00
#
_symmetry.space_group_name_H-M   'P 1'
#
loop_
_entity.id
_entity.type
_entity.pdbx_description
1 polymer ?
#
loop_
_entity_poly.entity_id
_entity_poly.type
_entity_poly.pdbx_seq_one_letter_code
_entity_poly.pdbx_strand_id
1 'polypeptide(L)' 'MLIASISGIRGTVGGKAGEGLSPADVVTFATGYGAWVWEQKSGRGAPRVVVGRDARISGPW' A
#
# COMPACT_ATOMS: atom_id res chain seq x y z
N MET A 1 -11.37 -2.30 -1.82
CA MET A 1 -11.73 -1.72 -0.50
C MET A 1 -10.44 -1.24 0.18
N LEU A 2 -10.28 0.07 0.41
CA LEU A 2 -9.00 0.65 0.84
C LEU A 2 -8.74 0.56 2.36
N ILE A 3 -9.72 0.07 3.13
CA ILE A 3 -9.61 -0.06 4.59
C ILE A 3 -9.90 -1.51 4.97
N ALA A 4 -8.86 -2.22 5.41
CA ALA A 4 -8.97 -3.56 5.97
C ALA A 4 -8.99 -3.57 7.51
N SER A 5 -8.46 -2.52 8.16
CA SER A 5 -8.48 -2.38 9.63
C SER A 5 -8.28 -0.92 10.07
N ILE A 6 -8.52 -0.65 11.36
CA ILE A 6 -8.24 0.65 12.02
C ILE A 6 -6.75 1.03 12.05
N SER A 7 -5.85 0.10 11.73
CA SER A 7 -4.40 0.26 11.88
C SER A 7 -3.62 -0.11 10.61
N GLY A 8 -4.25 0.11 9.46
CA GLY A 8 -3.69 -0.21 8.15
C GLY A 8 -3.90 -1.66 7.72
N ILE A 9 -3.26 -2.04 6.62
CA ILE A 9 -3.36 -3.36 6.02
C ILE A 9 -2.25 -4.24 6.61
N ARG A 10 -2.62 -5.41 7.15
CA ARG A 10 -1.70 -6.30 7.87
C ARG A 10 -1.84 -7.72 7.36
N GLY A 11 -0.74 -8.47 7.40
CA GLY A 11 -0.71 -9.86 6.99
C GLY A 11 0.70 -10.45 7.09
N THR A 12 0.81 -11.76 6.88
CA THR A 12 2.10 -12.43 6.73
C THR A 12 2.72 -12.01 5.40
N VAL A 13 4.03 -11.70 5.39
CA VAL A 13 4.74 -11.38 4.16
C VAL A 13 4.91 -12.65 3.33
N GLY A 14 4.47 -12.61 2.07
CA GLY A 14 4.43 -13.78 1.20
C GLY A 14 3.14 -14.60 1.35
N GLY A 15 3.14 -15.83 0.84
CA GLY A 15 1.97 -16.71 0.85
C GLY A 15 1.03 -16.54 -0.35
N LYS A 16 -0.14 -17.16 -0.29
CA LYS A 16 -1.18 -17.06 -1.33
C LYS A 16 -1.93 -15.73 -1.21
N ALA A 17 -2.48 -15.26 -2.33
CA ALA A 17 -3.32 -14.06 -2.34
C ALA A 17 -4.49 -14.22 -1.36
N GLY A 18 -4.74 -13.20 -0.54
CA GLY A 18 -5.81 -13.20 0.47
C GLY A 18 -5.42 -13.77 1.85
N GLU A 19 -4.23 -14.35 2.02
CA GLU A 19 -3.72 -14.82 3.32
C GLU A 19 -2.82 -13.78 4.02
N GLY A 20 -2.58 -12.62 3.42
CA GLY A 20 -1.78 -11.56 4.03
C GLY A 20 -1.23 -10.51 3.08
N LEU A 21 0.08 -10.24 3.18
CA LEU A 21 0.85 -9.33 2.34
C LEU A 21 1.59 -10.14 1.26
N SER A 22 0.84 -10.83 0.40
CA SER A 22 1.42 -11.45 -0.79
C SER A 22 1.88 -10.35 -1.77
N PRO A 23 2.81 -10.64 -2.71
CA PRO A 23 3.23 -9.65 -3.70
C PRO A 23 2.06 -9.05 -4.50
N ALA A 24 1.06 -9.86 -4.85
CA ALA A 24 -0.14 -9.40 -5.56
C ALA A 24 -1.00 -8.47 -4.69
N ASP A 25 -1.13 -8.79 -3.40
CA ASP A 25 -1.87 -7.96 -2.44
C ASP A 25 -1.19 -6.59 -2.28
N VAL A 26 0.15 -6.58 -2.13
CA VAL A 26 0.93 -5.34 -2.02
C VAL A 26 0.74 -4.43 -3.25
N VAL A 27 0.82 -5.00 -4.46
CA VAL A 27 0.57 -4.25 -5.72
C VAL A 27 -0.85 -3.71 -5.76
N THR A 28 -1.84 -4.53 -5.40
CA THR A 28 -3.26 -4.14 -5.44
C THR A 28 -3.55 -2.97 -4.50
N PHE A 29 -3.02 -3.01 -3.28
CA PHE A 29 -3.23 -1.94 -2.31
C PHE A 29 -2.44 -0.67 -2.64
N ALA A 30 -1.18 -0.80 -3.08
CA ALA A 30 -0.36 0.34 -3.47
C ALA A 30 -0.94 1.08 -4.68
N THR A 31 -1.38 0.35 -5.72
CA THR A 31 -1.99 0.94 -6.92
C THR A 31 -3.36 1.55 -6.62
N GLY A 32 -4.18 0.90 -5.78
CA GLY A 32 -5.45 1.46 -5.31
C GLY A 32 -5.27 2.78 -4.55
N TYR A 33 -4.28 2.86 -3.65
CA TYR A 33 -3.94 4.11 -2.97
C TYR A 33 -3.47 5.18 -3.96
N GLY A 34 -2.58 4.81 -4.90
CA GLY A 34 -2.09 5.72 -5.94
C GLY A 34 -3.21 6.31 -6.80
N ALA A 35 -4.16 5.48 -7.23
CA ALA A 35 -5.33 5.92 -7.99
C ALA A 35 -6.21 6.88 -7.16
N TRP A 36 -6.47 6.53 -5.89
CA TRP A 36 -7.25 7.39 -4.99
C TRP A 36 -6.57 8.76 -4.77
N VAL A 37 -5.27 8.80 -4.46
CA VAL A 37 -4.54 10.08 -4.28
C VAL A 37 -4.55 10.91 -5.57
N TRP A 38 -4.43 10.24 -6.72
CA TRP A 38 -4.50 10.91 -8.02
C TRP A 38 -5.86 11.55 -8.28
N GLU A 39 -6.95 10.91 -7.91
CA GLU A 39 -8.30 11.47 -8.01
C GLU A 39 -8.52 12.65 -7.07
N GLN A 40 -7.90 12.65 -5.89
CA GLN A 40 -8.02 13.75 -4.92
C GLN A 40 -7.23 15.01 -5.32
N LYS A 41 -6.42 14.98 -6.39
CA LYS A 41 -5.60 16.13 -6.77
C LYS A 41 -6.48 17.30 -7.26
N SER A 42 -6.42 18.43 -6.56
CA SER A 42 -7.21 19.63 -6.89
C SER A 42 -6.45 20.56 -7.86
N GLY A 43 -6.12 20.06 -9.05
CA GLY A 43 -5.56 20.89 -10.14
C GLY A 43 -4.12 21.38 -9.95
N ARG A 44 -3.41 20.91 -8.93
CA ARG A 44 -1.94 21.07 -8.79
C ARG A 44 -1.26 19.82 -9.36
N GLY A 45 0.05 19.90 -9.64
CA GLY A 45 0.84 18.84 -10.30
C GLY A 45 0.80 17.47 -9.60
N ALA A 46 1.62 16.53 -10.06
CA ALA A 46 1.62 15.17 -9.50
C ALA A 46 1.71 15.17 -7.96
N PRO A 47 0.83 14.44 -7.25
CA PRO A 47 0.87 14.37 -5.79
C PRO A 47 2.21 13.86 -5.30
N ARG A 48 2.74 14.48 -4.24
CA ARG A 48 3.94 14.00 -3.57
C ARG A 48 3.55 13.03 -2.46
N VAL A 49 4.03 11.79 -2.55
CA VAL A 49 3.80 10.73 -1.56
C VAL A 49 5.08 10.50 -0.76
N VAL A 50 4.97 10.51 0.57
CA VAL A 50 6.07 10.14 1.47
C VAL A 50 5.98 8.66 1.77
N VAL A 51 7.07 7.93 1.55
CA VAL A 51 7.17 6.49 1.82
C VAL A 51 8.16 6.29 2.97
N GLY A 52 7.79 5.44 3.92
CA GLY A 52 8.63 5.05 5.04
C GLY A 52 8.47 3.56 5.36
N ARG A 53 9.44 2.99 6.06
CA ARG A 53 9.42 1.61 6.55
C ARG A 53 9.96 1.51 7.97
N ASP A 54 9.64 0.42 8.65
CA ASP A 54 10.30 0.03 9.89
C ASP A 54 11.59 -0.80 9.62
N ALA A 55 12.22 -1.30 10.68
CA ALA A 55 13.46 -2.07 10.59
C ALA A 55 13.28 -3.55 10.17
N ARG A 56 12.07 -4.00 9.76
CA ARG A 56 11.86 -5.40 9.38
C ARG A 56 12.70 -5.78 8.15
N ILE A 57 13.20 -7.01 8.15
CA ILE A 57 14.03 -7.58 7.07
C ILE A 57 13.29 -7.64 5.72
N SER A 58 11.96 -7.71 5.73
CA SER A 58 11.13 -7.80 4.55
C SER A 58 11.07 -6.52 3.71
N GLY A 59 11.61 -5.39 4.21
CA GLY A 59 11.69 -4.12 3.47
C GLY A 59 13.13 -3.76 3.10
N PRO A 60 13.76 -4.48 2.15
CA PRO A 60 15.05 -4.05 1.61
C PRO A 60 14.91 -2.73 0.83
N TRP A 61 16.02 -1.99 0.72
CA TRP A 61 16.18 -0.89 -0.23
C TRP A 61 16.95 -1.39 -1.45
#